data_AF-A0A1W9LNS0-F1
#
_entry.id   AF-A0A1W9LNS0-F1
#
_cell.length_a   1.000
_cell.length_b   1.000
_cell.length_c   1.000
_cell.angle_alpha   90.00
_cell.angle_beta   90.00
_cell.angle_gamma   90.00
#
_symmetry.space_group_name_H-M   'P 1'
#
loop_
_entity.id
_entity.type
_entity.pdbx_description
1 polymer ?
#
loop_
_entity_poly.entity_id
_entity_poly.type
_entity_poly.pdbx_seq_one_letter_code
_entity_poly.pdbx_strand_id
1 'polypeptide(L)'
;MASKFMNPHDVPTIPGTEGWERMYPYHYQFSKDDPVRAAHESSQLWYYDGLHYPEPHYPFDLIWDEAWFLALSQNNTRTFLVPPALGIDHRILNGRVYITPIGISDPEEIQRRIPIFMKRAGYYYENWDNLYEDWKVKIKKLLDELEAVSFETLPDMEDESVVFENKGTGSGYELLTQYDKLIHMGLLVWQYHFEFLNLGYAAYVTFINTANMIFPDIPISTLTKMVSGIDVVMYRPDAELIRLAKMGIELGLDGLLLKETDAAVTMAELDKTPKGKKWLEELEKARYPWFHISTGTGWYHHHISWNDDLNNPFASLRMHINALKAGKEVGRPTGKLIAERDRIIEEYRSLIQTDDDRESFDQTL
;
A
#
# COMPACT_ATOMS: atom_id res chain seq x y z
N MET A 1 33.14 -12.34 -15.97
CA MET A 1 32.79 -10.92 -16.24
C MET A 1 31.40 -10.70 -15.68
N ALA A 2 31.17 -9.65 -14.91
CA ALA A 2 29.80 -9.31 -14.48
C ALA A 2 28.95 -9.09 -15.74
N SER A 3 27.78 -9.73 -15.83
CA SER A 3 26.84 -9.46 -16.91
C SER A 3 26.41 -8.00 -16.81
N LYS A 4 26.76 -7.18 -17.79
CA LYS A 4 26.29 -5.80 -17.86
C LYS A 4 24.77 -5.83 -18.09
N PHE A 5 24.01 -5.00 -17.38
CA PHE A 5 22.59 -4.82 -17.67
C PHE A 5 22.44 -4.38 -19.13
N MET A 6 21.44 -4.96 -19.80
CA MET A 6 21.14 -4.62 -21.18
C MET A 6 20.54 -3.22 -21.24
N ASN A 7 20.81 -2.49 -22.33
CA ASN A 7 20.05 -1.29 -22.62
C ASN A 7 18.57 -1.68 -22.78
N PRO A 8 17.62 -0.96 -22.14
CA PRO A 8 16.21 -1.35 -22.18
C PRO A 8 15.64 -1.44 -23.61
N HIS A 9 16.18 -0.65 -24.56
CA HIS A 9 15.75 -0.68 -25.95
C HIS A 9 16.28 -1.87 -26.76
N ASP A 10 17.21 -2.64 -26.22
CA ASP A 10 17.84 -3.79 -26.88
C ASP A 10 17.38 -5.11 -26.26
N VAL A 11 16.51 -5.07 -25.25
CA VAL A 11 15.93 -6.26 -24.62
C VAL A 11 15.07 -7.00 -25.64
N PRO A 12 15.38 -8.28 -25.92
CA PRO A 12 14.62 -9.04 -26.90
C PRO A 12 13.19 -9.30 -26.41
N THR A 13 12.28 -9.44 -27.35
CA THR A 13 10.94 -9.94 -27.07
C THR A 13 11.02 -11.33 -26.44
N ILE A 14 10.28 -11.55 -25.36
CA ILE A 14 10.19 -12.87 -24.72
C ILE A 14 9.17 -13.71 -25.50
N PRO A 15 9.46 -14.97 -25.88
CA PRO A 15 8.51 -15.81 -26.58
C PRO A 15 7.15 -15.87 -25.88
N GLY A 16 6.07 -15.59 -26.62
CA GLY A 16 4.70 -15.50 -26.11
C GLY A 16 4.25 -14.10 -25.69
N THR A 17 5.13 -13.10 -25.77
CA THR A 17 4.80 -11.68 -25.50
C THR A 17 4.76 -10.84 -26.77
N GLU A 18 4.85 -11.43 -27.95
CA GLU A 18 4.92 -10.70 -29.21
C GLU A 18 3.75 -9.72 -29.41
N GLY A 19 4.08 -8.47 -29.75
CA GLY A 19 3.10 -7.42 -30.00
C GLY A 19 2.43 -6.88 -28.74
N TRP A 20 2.99 -7.10 -27.55
CA TRP A 20 2.54 -6.51 -26.28
C TRP A 20 2.46 -4.97 -26.37
N GLU A 21 3.29 -4.35 -27.20
CA GLU A 21 3.36 -2.90 -27.40
C GLU A 21 1.98 -2.32 -27.74
N ARG A 22 1.19 -3.00 -28.57
CA ARG A 22 -0.14 -2.53 -29.00
C ARG A 22 -1.14 -2.36 -27.85
N MET A 23 -0.87 -2.96 -26.71
CA MET A 23 -1.76 -2.96 -25.55
C MET A 23 -1.60 -1.73 -24.67
N TYR A 24 -0.49 -1.00 -24.79
CA TYR A 24 -0.14 0.10 -23.88
C TYR A 24 0.06 1.42 -24.63
N PRO A 25 -0.23 2.57 -23.99
CA PRO A 25 0.06 3.87 -24.56
C PRO A 25 1.55 4.05 -24.91
N TYR A 26 1.83 4.85 -25.94
CA TYR A 26 3.20 5.05 -26.45
C TYR A 26 4.19 5.60 -25.40
N HIS A 27 3.70 6.31 -24.39
CA HIS A 27 4.53 6.89 -23.33
C HIS A 27 4.95 5.85 -22.26
N TYR A 28 4.32 4.68 -22.24
CA TYR A 28 4.75 3.55 -21.41
C TYR A 28 5.80 2.67 -22.08
N GLN A 29 5.99 2.76 -23.40
CA GLN A 29 6.97 1.94 -24.11
C GLN A 29 8.35 2.59 -24.14
N PHE A 30 9.42 1.81 -24.10
CA PHE A 30 10.74 2.31 -24.48
C PHE A 30 10.74 2.71 -25.97
N SER A 31 11.18 3.92 -26.30
CA SER A 31 11.12 4.42 -27.68
C SER A 31 12.46 5.01 -28.16
N LYS A 32 12.86 4.62 -29.37
CA LYS A 32 14.02 5.20 -30.09
C LYS A 32 13.62 6.39 -31.00
N ASP A 33 12.33 6.72 -31.08
CA ASP A 33 11.81 7.72 -32.03
C ASP A 33 12.16 9.15 -31.62
N ASP A 34 12.26 9.41 -30.32
CA ASP A 34 12.74 10.66 -29.74
C ASP A 34 14.16 10.46 -29.18
N PRO A 35 15.20 11.06 -29.80
CA PRO A 35 16.59 10.92 -29.34
C PRO A 35 16.82 11.42 -27.90
N VAL A 36 16.06 12.42 -27.43
CA VAL A 36 16.19 12.96 -26.07
C VAL A 36 15.67 11.94 -25.06
N ARG A 37 14.47 11.40 -25.33
CA ARG A 37 13.87 10.33 -24.52
C ARG A 37 14.72 9.06 -24.52
N ALA A 38 15.20 8.63 -25.69
CA ALA A 38 16.02 7.43 -25.82
C ALA A 38 17.35 7.56 -25.05
N ALA A 39 17.98 8.73 -25.11
CA ALA A 39 19.20 9.00 -24.34
C ALA A 39 18.93 8.99 -22.83
N HIS A 40 17.83 9.60 -22.38
CA HIS A 40 17.39 9.54 -20.98
C HIS A 40 17.16 8.08 -20.54
N GLU A 41 16.30 7.34 -21.24
CA GLU A 41 15.97 5.94 -20.93
C GLU A 41 17.21 5.03 -20.90
N SER A 42 18.15 5.24 -21.82
CA SER A 42 19.43 4.51 -21.87
C SER A 42 20.40 4.86 -20.73
N SER A 43 20.24 6.05 -20.12
CA SER A 43 21.09 6.52 -19.03
C SER A 43 20.61 6.08 -17.65
N GLN A 44 19.35 5.63 -17.54
CA GLN A 44 18.75 5.20 -16.29
C GLN A 44 18.99 3.71 -16.01
N LEU A 45 18.96 3.35 -14.72
CA LEU A 45 18.85 1.97 -14.28
C LEU A 45 17.39 1.64 -14.00
N TRP A 46 16.86 0.68 -14.76
CA TRP A 46 15.46 0.24 -14.67
C TRP A 46 15.35 -1.04 -13.85
N TYR A 47 14.39 -1.05 -12.92
CA TYR A 47 14.12 -2.19 -12.05
C TYR A 47 12.74 -2.73 -12.37
N TYR A 48 12.63 -4.05 -12.48
CA TYR A 48 11.32 -4.69 -12.52
C TYR A 48 10.62 -4.46 -11.18
N ASP A 49 9.45 -3.82 -11.22
CA ASP A 49 8.66 -3.54 -10.02
C ASP A 49 7.75 -4.71 -9.66
N GLY A 50 8.36 -5.86 -9.39
CA GLY A 50 7.65 -7.08 -9.01
C GLY A 50 7.05 -7.06 -7.61
N LEU A 51 7.37 -6.04 -6.80
CA LEU A 51 6.78 -5.86 -5.49
C LEU A 51 5.31 -5.44 -5.62
N HIS A 52 5.03 -4.48 -6.49
CA HIS A 52 3.68 -3.99 -6.75
C HIS A 52 3.00 -4.76 -7.89
N TYR A 53 3.78 -5.07 -8.95
CA TYR A 53 3.31 -5.70 -10.19
C TYR A 53 3.98 -7.06 -10.44
N PRO A 54 3.71 -8.10 -9.63
CA PRO A 54 4.36 -9.41 -9.76
C PRO A 54 4.00 -10.16 -11.07
N GLU A 55 2.92 -9.77 -11.72
CA GLU A 55 2.35 -10.41 -12.91
C GLU A 55 2.33 -9.47 -14.12
N PRO A 56 2.19 -9.98 -15.35
CA PRO A 56 1.96 -9.13 -16.52
C PRO A 56 0.81 -8.14 -16.27
N HIS A 57 1.06 -6.86 -16.52
CA HIS A 57 0.17 -5.79 -16.12
C HIS A 57 -0.93 -5.59 -17.17
N TYR A 58 -2.19 -5.59 -16.76
CA TYR A 58 -3.30 -5.42 -17.70
C TYR A 58 -3.44 -3.95 -18.08
N PRO A 59 -3.73 -3.60 -19.34
CA PRO A 59 -3.96 -2.22 -19.75
C PRO A 59 -5.06 -1.50 -18.95
N PHE A 60 -6.08 -2.25 -18.52
CA PHE A 60 -7.15 -1.73 -17.68
C PHE A 60 -6.65 -1.28 -16.30
N ASP A 61 -5.60 -1.92 -15.78
CA ASP A 61 -5.05 -1.65 -14.45
C ASP A 61 -4.00 -0.51 -14.44
N LEU A 62 -3.66 0.06 -15.61
CA LEU A 62 -2.70 1.17 -15.75
C LEU A 62 -3.07 2.40 -14.92
N ILE A 63 -4.35 2.58 -14.62
CA ILE A 63 -4.84 3.66 -13.77
C ILE A 63 -4.10 3.73 -12.44
N TRP A 64 -3.72 2.59 -11.87
CA TRP A 64 -3.00 2.55 -10.60
C TRP A 64 -1.58 3.09 -10.75
N ASP A 65 -0.92 2.76 -11.86
CA ASP A 65 0.39 3.27 -12.23
C ASP A 65 0.36 4.81 -12.42
N GLU A 66 -0.63 5.32 -13.14
CA GLU A 66 -0.80 6.76 -13.34
C GLU A 66 -1.05 7.50 -12.01
N ALA A 67 -1.87 6.92 -11.14
CA ALA A 67 -2.25 7.53 -9.88
C ALA A 67 -1.07 7.71 -8.90
N TRP A 68 -0.32 6.63 -8.66
CA TRP A 68 0.78 6.67 -7.70
C TRP A 68 2.01 7.39 -8.25
N PHE A 69 2.31 7.25 -9.55
CA PHE A 69 3.36 8.02 -10.26
C PHE A 69 3.18 9.52 -10.05
N LEU A 70 1.97 10.01 -10.33
CA LEU A 70 1.62 11.42 -10.19
C LEU A 70 1.78 11.87 -8.74
N ALA A 71 1.19 11.12 -7.81
CA ALA A 71 1.15 11.46 -6.40
C ALA A 71 2.54 11.53 -5.76
N LEU A 72 3.37 10.51 -6.00
CA LEU A 72 4.75 10.47 -5.52
C LEU A 72 5.56 11.65 -6.06
N SER A 73 5.52 11.82 -7.39
CA SER A 73 6.36 12.79 -8.08
C SER A 73 5.99 14.22 -7.72
N GLN A 74 4.71 14.55 -7.60
CA GLN A 74 4.31 15.89 -7.21
C GLN A 74 4.66 16.21 -5.75
N ASN A 75 4.55 15.22 -4.85
CA ASN A 75 4.91 15.42 -3.45
C ASN A 75 6.41 15.68 -3.29
N ASN A 76 7.24 14.96 -4.04
CA ASN A 76 8.68 15.19 -4.08
C ASN A 76 9.05 16.53 -4.72
N THR A 77 8.44 16.88 -5.86
CA THR A 77 8.86 18.05 -6.66
C THR A 77 8.27 19.36 -6.20
N ARG A 78 7.01 19.37 -5.75
CA ARG A 78 6.21 20.60 -5.59
C ARG A 78 5.68 20.78 -4.16
N THR A 79 5.33 19.70 -3.47
CA THR A 79 4.76 19.77 -2.11
C THR A 79 5.82 19.88 -1.03
N PHE A 80 6.74 18.91 -0.93
CA PHE A 80 7.77 18.91 0.11
C PHE A 80 9.11 19.40 -0.40
N LEU A 81 9.36 19.35 -1.72
CA LEU A 81 10.66 19.68 -2.33
C LEU A 81 11.78 18.81 -1.74
N VAL A 82 11.57 17.49 -1.70
CA VAL A 82 12.56 16.53 -1.21
C VAL A 82 13.89 16.78 -1.93
N PRO A 83 15.01 17.10 -1.23
CA PRO A 83 16.12 17.80 -1.86
C PRO A 83 16.75 17.09 -3.07
N PRO A 84 17.02 15.76 -3.04
CA PRO A 84 17.60 15.07 -4.18
C PRO A 84 16.57 14.42 -5.12
N ALA A 85 15.26 14.52 -4.86
CA ALA A 85 14.26 13.66 -5.49
C ALA A 85 13.22 14.43 -6.32
N LEU A 86 12.91 13.91 -7.50
CA LEU A 86 11.82 14.37 -8.35
C LEU A 86 10.68 13.35 -8.43
N GLY A 87 10.95 12.04 -8.43
CA GLY A 87 9.89 11.05 -8.56
C GLY A 87 10.40 9.73 -9.13
N ILE A 88 9.57 9.08 -9.93
CA ILE A 88 9.90 7.83 -10.64
C ILE A 88 9.39 7.92 -12.07
N ASP A 89 10.02 7.25 -13.03
CA ASP A 89 9.45 6.99 -14.35
C ASP A 89 8.99 5.53 -14.45
N HIS A 90 7.94 5.29 -15.23
CA HIS A 90 7.40 3.96 -15.53
C HIS A 90 7.55 3.61 -16.99
N ARG A 91 7.96 2.38 -17.27
CA ARG A 91 7.93 1.77 -18.60
C ARG A 91 7.43 0.35 -18.52
N ILE A 92 6.84 -0.12 -19.60
CA ILE A 92 6.42 -1.50 -19.76
C ILE A 92 7.33 -2.14 -20.79
N LEU A 93 7.71 -3.39 -20.52
CA LEU A 93 8.52 -4.20 -21.41
C LEU A 93 8.11 -5.66 -21.27
N ASN A 94 7.71 -6.29 -22.38
CA ASN A 94 7.18 -7.66 -22.40
C ASN A 94 6.01 -7.85 -21.40
N GLY A 95 5.15 -6.83 -21.29
CA GLY A 95 3.99 -6.83 -20.38
C GLY A 95 4.30 -6.62 -18.89
N ARG A 96 5.55 -6.36 -18.51
CA ARG A 96 5.95 -6.11 -17.11
C ARG A 96 6.31 -4.65 -16.87
N VAL A 97 6.00 -4.14 -15.68
CA VAL A 97 6.28 -2.76 -15.27
C VAL A 97 7.71 -2.65 -14.76
N TYR A 98 8.43 -1.66 -15.28
CA TYR A 98 9.77 -1.27 -14.89
C TYR A 98 9.77 0.18 -14.42
N ILE A 99 10.44 0.44 -13.31
CA ILE A 99 10.54 1.77 -12.73
C ILE A 99 11.99 2.23 -12.62
N THR A 100 12.18 3.54 -12.61
CA THR A 100 13.47 4.14 -12.27
C THR A 100 13.28 5.43 -11.47
N PRO A 101 14.02 5.65 -10.38
CA PRO A 101 13.94 6.89 -9.63
C PRO A 101 14.54 8.06 -10.40
N ILE A 102 13.87 9.20 -10.36
CA ILE A 102 14.32 10.44 -10.98
C ILE A 102 14.88 11.35 -9.90
N GLY A 103 16.20 11.54 -9.93
CA GLY A 103 16.94 12.38 -8.99
C GLY A 103 17.39 13.71 -9.60
N ILE A 104 17.92 14.57 -8.74
CA ILE A 104 18.55 15.84 -9.12
C ILE A 104 20.05 15.67 -9.05
N SER A 105 20.76 16.03 -10.12
CA SER A 105 22.23 15.96 -10.18
C SER A 105 22.92 17.28 -9.85
N ASP A 106 22.24 18.42 -10.00
CA ASP A 106 22.79 19.76 -9.69
C ASP A 106 22.87 19.99 -8.17
N PRO A 107 24.09 20.09 -7.58
CA PRO A 107 24.25 20.35 -6.16
C PRO A 107 23.65 21.69 -5.71
N GLU A 108 23.64 22.72 -6.57
CA GLU A 108 23.07 24.03 -6.22
C GLU A 108 21.55 23.96 -6.09
N GLU A 109 20.88 23.23 -6.99
CA GLU A 109 19.45 22.98 -6.87
C GLU A 109 19.10 22.20 -5.61
N ILE A 110 19.84 21.14 -5.30
CA ILE A 110 19.65 20.37 -4.06
C ILE A 110 19.76 21.31 -2.85
N GLN A 111 20.81 22.12 -2.78
CA GLN A 111 21.04 23.06 -1.68
C GLN A 111 19.91 24.10 -1.54
N ARG A 112 19.37 24.61 -2.66
CA ARG A 112 18.23 25.55 -2.63
C ARG A 112 16.94 24.92 -2.09
N ARG A 113 16.75 23.60 -2.25
CA ARG A 113 15.55 22.88 -1.79
C ARG A 113 15.55 22.61 -0.30
N ILE A 114 16.72 22.39 0.30
CA ILE A 114 16.89 22.06 1.73
C ILE A 114 16.08 22.98 2.67
N PRO A 115 16.23 24.32 2.65
CA PRO A 115 15.51 25.17 3.59
C PRO A 115 13.98 25.11 3.42
N ILE A 116 13.50 24.86 2.20
CA ILE A 116 12.06 24.74 1.94
C ILE A 116 11.54 23.39 2.46
N PHE A 117 12.27 22.31 2.19
CA PHE A 117 11.95 20.98 2.70
C PHE A 117 11.93 20.96 4.21
N MET A 118 12.98 21.45 4.87
CA MET A 118 13.07 21.50 6.34
C MET A 118 11.90 22.26 6.95
N LYS A 119 11.50 23.39 6.37
CA LYS A 119 10.33 24.14 6.85
C LYS A 119 9.02 23.35 6.71
N ARG A 120 8.80 22.69 5.57
CA ARG A 120 7.52 22.01 5.28
C ARG A 120 7.42 20.65 5.98
N ALA A 121 8.47 19.85 5.92
CA ALA A 121 8.55 18.58 6.62
C ALA A 121 8.59 18.80 8.15
N GLY A 122 9.32 19.81 8.63
CA GLY A 122 9.34 20.19 10.04
C GLY A 122 7.95 20.51 10.59
N TYR A 123 7.14 21.29 9.86
CA TYR A 123 5.75 21.53 10.24
C TYR A 123 4.95 20.23 10.38
N TYR A 124 5.12 19.27 9.47
CA TYR A 124 4.44 17.97 9.57
C TYR A 124 4.93 17.15 10.77
N TYR A 125 6.24 17.11 11.02
CA TYR A 125 6.79 16.37 12.17
C TYR A 125 6.35 16.98 13.50
N GLU A 126 6.33 18.31 13.63
CA GLU A 126 5.87 19.00 14.84
C GLU A 126 4.36 18.84 15.11
N ASN A 127 3.55 18.59 14.07
CA ASN A 127 2.10 18.52 14.14
C ASN A 127 1.54 17.16 13.75
N TRP A 128 2.38 16.11 13.78
CA TRP A 128 2.09 14.81 13.16
C TRP A 128 0.77 14.21 13.63
N ASP A 129 0.54 14.14 14.94
CA ASP A 129 -0.65 13.51 15.51
C ASP A 129 -1.93 14.21 15.06
N ASN A 130 -1.97 15.55 15.11
CA ASN A 130 -3.14 16.32 14.67
C ASN A 130 -3.40 16.16 13.17
N LEU A 131 -2.35 16.27 12.35
CA LEU A 131 -2.47 16.10 10.91
C LEU A 131 -2.88 14.68 10.54
N TYR A 132 -2.43 13.68 11.31
CA TYR A 132 -2.82 12.29 11.13
C TYR A 132 -4.29 12.03 11.51
N GLU A 133 -4.81 12.67 12.57
CA GLU A 133 -6.24 12.65 12.89
C GLU A 133 -7.07 13.27 11.76
N ASP A 134 -6.66 14.44 11.25
CA ASP A 134 -7.31 15.10 10.10
C ASP A 134 -7.24 14.24 8.84
N TRP A 135 -6.12 13.57 8.61
CA TRP A 135 -5.94 12.62 7.52
C TRP A 135 -6.91 11.44 7.62
N LYS A 136 -7.10 10.87 8.81
CA LYS A 136 -8.09 9.81 9.02
C LYS A 136 -9.51 10.28 8.69
N VAL A 137 -9.85 11.53 8.99
CA VAL A 137 -11.15 12.10 8.60
C VAL A 137 -11.30 12.17 7.08
N LYS A 138 -10.27 12.66 6.38
CA LYS A 138 -10.25 12.73 4.90
C LYS A 138 -10.39 11.34 4.26
N ILE A 139 -9.67 10.34 4.78
CA ILE A 139 -9.73 8.95 4.30
C ILE A 139 -11.10 8.33 4.56
N LYS A 140 -11.66 8.47 5.77
CA LYS A 140 -12.99 7.94 6.10
C LYS A 140 -14.07 8.50 5.20
N LYS A 141 -14.05 9.81 4.93
CA LYS A 141 -14.98 10.44 3.99
C LYS A 141 -14.89 9.80 2.59
N LEU A 142 -13.67 9.53 2.12
CA LEU A 142 -13.44 8.90 0.82
C LEU A 142 -13.93 7.44 0.80
N LEU A 143 -13.80 6.72 1.92
CA LEU A 143 -14.36 5.38 2.07
C LEU A 143 -15.88 5.41 2.04
N ASP A 144 -16.52 6.34 2.74
CA ASP A 144 -17.98 6.52 2.70
C ASP A 144 -18.47 6.83 1.28
N GLU A 145 -17.73 7.66 0.53
CA GLU A 145 -18.01 7.96 -0.89
C GLU A 145 -17.83 6.71 -1.77
N LEU A 146 -16.80 5.91 -1.53
CA LEU A 146 -16.56 4.64 -2.24
C LEU A 146 -17.68 3.62 -1.97
N GLU A 147 -18.11 3.47 -0.72
CA GLU A 147 -19.22 2.57 -0.34
C GLU A 147 -20.55 2.99 -0.99
N ALA A 148 -20.74 4.28 -1.25
CA ALA A 148 -21.92 4.80 -1.93
C ALA A 148 -21.90 4.57 -3.45
N VAL A 149 -20.75 4.20 -4.05
CA VAL A 149 -20.69 3.87 -5.47
C VAL A 149 -21.39 2.55 -5.72
N SER A 150 -22.31 2.58 -6.69
CA SER A 150 -23.03 1.41 -7.17
C SER A 150 -22.96 1.34 -8.68
N PHE A 151 -22.87 0.10 -9.17
CA PHE A 151 -22.91 -0.23 -10.59
C PHE A 151 -24.10 -1.16 -10.81
N GLU A 152 -25.18 -0.63 -11.37
CA GLU A 152 -26.35 -1.42 -11.75
C GLU A 152 -26.17 -1.99 -13.16
N THR A 153 -26.71 -3.19 -13.39
CA THR A 153 -26.76 -3.77 -14.73
C THR A 153 -27.61 -2.89 -15.62
N LEU A 154 -27.09 -2.54 -16.80
CA LEU A 154 -27.84 -1.75 -17.77
C LEU A 154 -29.13 -2.48 -18.17
N PRO A 155 -30.29 -1.81 -18.15
CA PRO A 155 -31.54 -2.41 -18.60
C PRO A 155 -31.54 -2.56 -20.13
N ASP A 156 -32.33 -3.50 -20.64
CA ASP A 156 -32.54 -3.65 -22.09
C ASP A 156 -33.23 -2.42 -22.71
N MET A 157 -34.08 -1.74 -21.93
CA MET A 157 -34.76 -0.49 -22.29
C MET A 157 -34.86 0.41 -21.05
N GLU A 158 -34.71 1.71 -21.24
CA GLU A 158 -34.92 2.69 -20.18
C GLU A 158 -36.40 2.71 -19.74
N ASP A 159 -36.62 3.05 -18.47
CA ASP A 159 -37.96 3.33 -17.97
C ASP A 159 -38.60 4.49 -18.76
N GLU A 160 -39.91 4.39 -19.04
CA GLU A 160 -40.62 5.39 -19.86
C GLU A 160 -40.52 6.82 -19.26
N SER A 161 -40.28 6.96 -17.95
CA SER A 161 -40.02 8.24 -17.30
C SER A 161 -38.84 9.00 -17.91
N VAL A 162 -37.83 8.33 -18.46
CA VAL A 162 -36.71 9.01 -19.14
C VAL A 162 -37.23 9.87 -20.30
N VAL A 163 -38.25 9.38 -21.01
CA VAL A 163 -38.89 10.09 -22.13
C VAL A 163 -39.96 11.04 -21.62
N PHE A 164 -40.92 10.55 -20.83
CA PHE A 164 -42.10 11.34 -20.44
C PHE A 164 -41.81 12.45 -19.44
N GLU A 165 -40.74 12.33 -18.65
CA GLU A 165 -40.25 13.40 -17.76
C GLU A 165 -39.13 14.22 -18.42
N ASN A 166 -38.76 13.93 -19.68
CA ASN A 166 -37.74 14.64 -20.43
C ASN A 166 -36.38 14.73 -19.69
N LYS A 167 -35.89 13.59 -19.16
CA LYS A 167 -34.65 13.55 -18.37
C LYS A 167 -33.40 13.87 -19.20
N GLY A 168 -33.38 13.46 -20.47
CA GLY A 168 -32.26 13.72 -21.39
C GLY A 168 -30.99 12.88 -21.16
N THR A 169 -30.97 12.06 -20.12
CA THR A 169 -29.91 11.10 -19.79
C THR A 169 -30.53 9.76 -19.40
N GLY A 170 -29.74 8.69 -19.44
CA GLY A 170 -30.17 7.33 -19.08
C GLY A 170 -29.10 6.58 -18.30
N SER A 171 -29.38 5.32 -18.01
CA SER A 171 -28.53 4.40 -17.23
C SER A 171 -27.07 4.34 -17.74
N GLY A 172 -26.87 4.36 -19.06
CA GLY A 172 -25.53 4.32 -19.65
C GLY A 172 -24.66 5.55 -19.31
N TYR A 173 -25.27 6.73 -19.18
CA TYR A 173 -24.57 7.94 -18.75
C TYR A 173 -24.26 7.91 -17.25
N GLU A 174 -25.18 7.37 -16.44
CA GLU A 174 -24.95 7.19 -15.00
C GLU A 174 -23.80 6.21 -14.74
N LEU A 175 -23.75 5.08 -15.46
CA LEU A 175 -22.65 4.12 -15.39
C LEU A 175 -21.29 4.79 -15.63
N LEU A 176 -21.18 5.60 -16.68
CA LEU A 176 -19.96 6.35 -16.98
C LEU A 176 -19.62 7.33 -15.85
N THR A 177 -20.61 8.07 -15.36
CA THR A 177 -20.42 9.07 -14.29
C THR A 177 -19.97 8.43 -12.98
N GLN A 178 -20.51 7.25 -12.64
CA GLN A 178 -20.12 6.48 -11.45
C GLN A 178 -18.70 5.93 -11.59
N TYR A 179 -18.33 5.46 -12.78
CA TYR A 179 -16.97 5.01 -13.06
C TYR A 179 -15.95 6.16 -12.99
N ASP A 180 -16.27 7.34 -13.54
CA ASP A 180 -15.42 8.52 -13.44
C ASP A 180 -15.22 8.96 -11.98
N LYS A 181 -16.26 8.88 -11.14
CA LYS A 181 -16.13 9.11 -9.69
C LYS A 181 -15.17 8.11 -9.05
N LEU A 182 -15.28 6.83 -9.38
CA LEU A 182 -14.37 5.79 -8.87
C LEU A 182 -12.91 6.08 -9.26
N ILE A 183 -12.66 6.42 -10.53
CA ILE A 183 -11.33 6.83 -11.02
C ILE A 183 -10.80 8.02 -10.22
N HIS A 184 -11.63 9.05 -10.02
CA HIS A 184 -11.24 10.25 -9.29
C HIS A 184 -10.87 9.94 -7.83
N MET A 185 -11.65 9.09 -7.16
CA MET A 185 -11.34 8.65 -5.78
C MET A 185 -10.04 7.86 -5.73
N GLY A 186 -9.78 6.99 -6.72
CA GLY A 186 -8.51 6.28 -6.85
C GLY A 186 -7.31 7.22 -7.00
N LEU A 187 -7.42 8.24 -7.85
CA LEU A 187 -6.39 9.27 -7.99
C LEU A 187 -6.18 10.07 -6.68
N LEU A 188 -7.26 10.37 -5.97
CA LEU A 188 -7.24 11.16 -4.74
C LEU A 188 -6.65 10.39 -3.55
N VAL A 189 -6.99 9.11 -3.37
CA VAL A 189 -6.47 8.32 -2.24
C VAL A 189 -4.94 8.20 -2.32
N TRP A 190 -4.39 8.12 -3.53
CA TRP A 190 -2.93 8.14 -3.73
C TRP A 190 -2.29 9.47 -3.31
N GLN A 191 -2.99 10.60 -3.46
CA GLN A 191 -2.50 11.87 -2.92
C GLN A 191 -2.41 11.84 -1.40
N TYR A 192 -3.46 11.33 -0.74
CA TYR A 192 -3.46 11.17 0.72
C TYR A 192 -2.42 10.16 1.18
N HIS A 193 -2.16 9.10 0.41
CA HIS A 193 -1.11 8.13 0.72
C HIS A 193 0.28 8.79 0.74
N PHE A 194 0.63 9.55 -0.31
CA PHE A 194 1.93 10.21 -0.41
C PHE A 194 2.09 11.48 0.42
N GLU A 195 1.00 12.02 0.97
CA GLU A 195 1.03 13.11 1.98
C GLU A 195 1.90 12.73 3.18
N PHE A 196 1.82 11.48 3.65
CA PHE A 196 2.57 10.98 4.81
C PHE A 196 3.73 10.05 4.45
N LEU A 197 3.59 9.21 3.40
CA LEU A 197 4.56 8.15 3.11
C LEU A 197 5.98 8.69 2.90
N ASN A 198 6.14 9.74 2.09
CA ASN A 198 7.45 10.29 1.75
C ASN A 198 8.15 10.87 3.00
N LEU A 199 7.38 11.47 3.90
CA LEU A 199 7.89 12.00 5.16
C LEU A 199 8.34 10.87 6.10
N GLY A 200 7.57 9.77 6.17
CA GLY A 200 7.98 8.58 6.92
C GLY A 200 9.31 8.00 6.43
N TYR A 201 9.49 7.89 5.11
CA TYR A 201 10.78 7.47 4.53
C TYR A 201 11.90 8.48 4.77
N ALA A 202 11.62 9.78 4.65
CA ALA A 202 12.62 10.82 4.89
C ALA A 202 13.09 10.84 6.35
N ALA A 203 12.17 10.65 7.31
CA ALA A 203 12.50 10.50 8.72
C ALA A 203 13.38 9.26 8.94
N TYR A 204 13.01 8.11 8.37
CA TYR A 204 13.80 6.87 8.49
C TYR A 204 15.20 6.99 7.88
N VAL A 205 15.35 7.61 6.71
CA VAL A 205 16.65 7.86 6.09
C VAL A 205 17.48 8.84 6.94
N THR A 206 16.85 9.88 7.49
CA THR A 206 17.51 10.83 8.39
C THR A 206 18.04 10.11 9.63
N PHE A 207 17.21 9.26 10.27
CA PHE A 207 17.61 8.43 11.39
C PHE A 207 18.81 7.54 11.07
N ILE A 208 18.74 6.79 9.96
CA ILE A 208 19.84 5.91 9.53
C ILE A 208 21.13 6.72 9.33
N ASN A 209 21.04 7.88 8.68
CA ASN A 209 22.22 8.70 8.42
C ASN A 209 22.82 9.26 9.72
N THR A 210 21.99 9.79 10.62
CA THR A 210 22.42 10.26 11.94
C THR A 210 23.07 9.14 12.75
N ALA A 211 22.41 7.98 12.83
CA ALA A 211 22.93 6.84 13.57
C ALA A 211 24.25 6.31 12.97
N ASN A 212 24.43 6.31 11.64
CA ASN A 212 25.70 5.95 11.01
C ASN A 212 26.82 6.97 11.24
N MET A 213 26.49 8.27 11.36
CA MET A 213 27.49 9.29 11.69
C MET A 213 28.01 9.12 13.12
N ILE A 214 27.13 8.79 14.06
CA ILE A 214 27.48 8.58 15.48
C ILE A 214 28.13 7.20 15.68
N PHE A 215 27.61 6.17 15.02
CA PHE A 215 28.07 4.79 15.08
C PHE A 215 28.42 4.27 13.68
N PRO A 216 29.64 4.55 13.19
CA PRO A 216 30.11 4.00 11.92
C PRO A 216 29.97 2.48 11.89
N ASP A 217 29.50 1.95 10.76
CA ASP A 217 29.28 0.52 10.50
C ASP A 217 28.23 -0.17 11.40
N ILE A 218 27.32 0.59 12.02
CA ILE A 218 26.17 0.01 12.72
C ILE A 218 25.36 -0.89 11.76
N PRO A 219 25.07 -2.16 12.11
CA PRO A 219 24.33 -3.03 11.23
C PRO A 219 22.93 -2.48 10.93
N ILE A 220 22.53 -2.49 9.65
CA ILE A 220 21.18 -2.04 9.25
C ILE A 220 20.07 -2.81 9.99
N SER A 221 20.31 -4.08 10.29
CA SER A 221 19.38 -4.91 11.08
C SER A 221 19.19 -4.40 12.51
N THR A 222 20.21 -3.75 13.09
CA THR A 222 20.10 -3.07 14.40
C THR A 222 19.28 -1.79 14.28
N LEU A 223 19.54 -0.97 13.26
CA LEU A 223 18.77 0.25 12.98
C LEU A 223 17.29 -0.06 12.73
N THR A 224 16.98 -1.10 11.95
CA THR A 224 15.61 -1.55 11.72
C THR A 224 14.92 -1.99 13.02
N LYS A 225 15.65 -2.60 13.96
CA LYS A 225 15.09 -2.96 15.27
C LYS A 225 14.80 -1.74 16.14
N MET A 226 15.57 -0.65 16.03
CA MET A 226 15.33 0.61 16.76
C MET A 226 14.04 1.32 16.34
N VAL A 227 13.54 1.05 15.14
CA VAL A 227 12.25 1.59 14.65
C VAL A 227 11.14 0.53 14.57
N SER A 228 11.40 -0.69 15.07
CA SER A 228 10.43 -1.78 15.07
C SER A 228 9.37 -1.62 16.16
N GLY A 229 8.30 -2.41 16.09
CA GLY A 229 7.29 -2.47 17.17
C GLY A 229 6.20 -1.41 17.11
N ILE A 230 6.14 -0.58 16.06
CA ILE A 230 4.98 0.28 15.78
C ILE A 230 3.70 -0.55 15.58
N ASP A 231 2.56 -0.08 16.11
CA ASP A 231 1.24 -0.70 15.89
C ASP A 231 0.73 -0.26 14.52
N VAL A 232 0.80 -1.17 13.54
CA VAL A 232 0.42 -0.89 12.15
C VAL A 232 -0.97 -1.47 11.91
N VAL A 233 -1.86 -0.64 11.35
CA VAL A 233 -3.25 -1.02 11.03
C VAL A 233 -3.34 -2.27 10.15
N MET A 234 -2.33 -2.53 9.31
CA MET A 234 -2.21 -3.71 8.45
C MET A 234 -2.29 -5.04 9.22
N TYR A 235 -1.95 -5.07 10.52
CA TYR A 235 -2.04 -6.28 11.35
C TYR A 235 -3.39 -6.46 12.04
N ARG A 236 -4.28 -5.46 12.00
CA ARG A 236 -5.61 -5.53 12.61
C ARG A 236 -6.48 -6.68 12.07
N PRO A 237 -6.54 -6.97 10.76
CA PRO A 237 -7.38 -8.05 10.25
C PRO A 237 -6.99 -9.41 10.82
N ASP A 238 -5.69 -9.71 10.90
CA ASP A 238 -5.19 -10.97 11.49
C ASP A 238 -5.43 -11.02 13.01
N ALA A 239 -5.26 -9.90 13.71
CA ALA A 239 -5.56 -9.81 15.14
C ALA A 239 -7.04 -10.11 15.44
N GLU A 240 -7.96 -9.62 14.61
CA GLU A 240 -9.38 -9.96 14.71
C GLU A 240 -9.64 -11.45 14.43
N LEU A 241 -8.98 -12.06 13.44
CA LEU A 241 -9.08 -13.49 13.20
C LEU A 241 -8.59 -14.32 14.41
N ILE A 242 -7.49 -13.91 15.04
CA ILE A 242 -7.00 -14.55 16.27
C ILE A 242 -8.01 -14.41 17.42
N ARG A 243 -8.63 -13.24 17.58
CA ARG A 243 -9.69 -13.01 18.57
C ARG A 243 -10.89 -13.92 18.32
N LEU A 244 -11.34 -14.01 17.08
CA LEU A 244 -12.43 -14.89 16.65
C LEU A 244 -12.09 -16.37 16.81
N ALA A 245 -10.84 -16.77 16.57
CA ALA A 245 -10.37 -18.14 16.79
C ALA A 245 -10.45 -18.53 18.28
N LYS A 246 -9.97 -17.66 19.18
CA LYS A 246 -10.08 -17.85 20.64
C LYS A 246 -11.54 -17.97 21.07
N MET A 247 -12.38 -17.05 20.61
CA MET A 247 -13.82 -17.07 20.92
C MET A 247 -14.50 -18.34 20.39
N GLY A 248 -14.12 -18.81 19.20
CA GLY A 248 -14.62 -20.07 18.64
C GLY A 248 -14.31 -21.28 19.53
N ILE A 249 -13.10 -21.33 20.09
CA ILE A 249 -12.69 -22.37 21.05
C ILE A 249 -13.48 -22.24 22.37
N GLU A 250 -13.56 -21.04 22.94
CA GLU A 250 -14.26 -20.78 24.21
C GLU A 250 -15.76 -21.14 24.14
N LEU A 251 -16.39 -20.92 22.98
CA LEU A 251 -17.78 -21.28 22.76
C LEU A 251 -17.99 -22.77 22.45
N GLY A 252 -16.92 -23.52 22.14
CA GLY A 252 -16.98 -24.91 21.69
C GLY A 252 -17.47 -25.07 20.25
N LEU A 253 -17.17 -24.08 19.40
CA LEU A 253 -17.50 -24.04 17.97
C LEU A 253 -16.32 -24.48 17.09
N ASP A 254 -15.14 -24.72 17.67
CA ASP A 254 -13.91 -25.09 16.97
C ASP A 254 -14.08 -26.36 16.11
N GLY A 255 -14.86 -27.34 16.56
CA GLY A 255 -15.15 -28.53 15.75
C GLY A 255 -15.92 -28.26 14.45
N LEU A 256 -16.74 -27.19 14.41
CA LEU A 256 -17.42 -26.75 13.20
C LEU A 256 -16.49 -25.85 12.36
N LEU A 257 -15.80 -24.91 13.00
CA LEU A 257 -14.89 -23.95 12.34
C LEU A 257 -13.68 -24.64 11.68
N LEU A 258 -13.22 -25.77 12.22
CA LEU A 258 -12.09 -26.55 11.68
C LEU A 258 -12.45 -27.39 10.43
N LYS A 259 -13.73 -27.51 10.07
CA LYS A 259 -14.10 -28.24 8.86
C LYS A 259 -13.59 -27.51 7.62
N GLU A 260 -13.04 -28.26 6.68
CA GLU A 260 -12.64 -27.77 5.36
C GLU A 260 -13.88 -27.67 4.45
N THR A 261 -14.74 -26.71 4.78
CA THR A 261 -15.94 -26.35 4.02
C THR A 261 -15.94 -24.86 3.70
N ASP A 262 -16.74 -24.47 2.70
CA ASP A 262 -16.92 -23.07 2.34
C ASP A 262 -17.38 -22.23 3.54
N ALA A 263 -16.93 -20.98 3.58
CA ALA A 263 -17.25 -20.03 4.64
C ALA A 263 -18.77 -19.85 4.77
N ALA A 264 -19.48 -19.71 3.65
CA ALA A 264 -20.93 -19.57 3.63
C ALA A 264 -21.67 -20.77 4.27
N VAL A 265 -21.22 -22.00 3.97
CA VAL A 265 -21.79 -23.22 4.57
C VAL A 265 -21.50 -23.26 6.07
N THR A 266 -20.27 -22.94 6.46
CA THR A 266 -19.87 -22.90 7.88
C THR A 266 -20.69 -21.87 8.66
N MET A 267 -20.91 -20.67 8.09
CA MET A 267 -21.73 -19.62 8.67
C MET A 267 -23.19 -20.03 8.80
N ALA A 268 -23.77 -20.69 7.79
CA ALA A 268 -25.14 -21.19 7.85
C ALA A 268 -25.34 -22.25 8.94
N GLU A 269 -24.34 -23.11 9.19
CA GLU A 269 -24.38 -24.06 10.31
C GLU A 269 -24.24 -23.38 11.67
N LEU A 270 -23.39 -22.36 11.78
CA LEU A 270 -23.22 -21.57 13.01
C LEU A 270 -24.53 -20.87 13.42
N ASP A 271 -25.25 -20.30 12.46
CA ASP A 271 -26.51 -19.57 12.68
C ASP A 271 -27.61 -20.45 13.31
N LYS A 272 -27.50 -21.79 13.24
CA LYS A 272 -28.48 -22.70 13.85
C LYS A 272 -28.43 -22.72 15.37
N THR A 273 -27.40 -22.13 15.99
CA THR A 273 -27.21 -22.19 17.45
C THR A 273 -27.04 -20.79 18.07
N PRO A 274 -27.50 -20.56 19.32
CA PRO A 274 -27.30 -19.27 19.98
C PRO A 274 -25.81 -18.86 20.11
N LYS A 275 -24.92 -19.84 20.33
CA LYS A 275 -23.48 -19.59 20.41
C LYS A 275 -22.89 -19.21 19.06
N GLY A 276 -23.29 -19.89 17.99
CA GLY A 276 -22.82 -19.55 16.64
C GLY A 276 -23.33 -18.20 16.16
N LYS A 277 -24.59 -17.84 16.46
CA LYS A 277 -25.11 -16.47 16.24
C LYS A 277 -24.26 -15.40 16.91
N LYS A 278 -23.94 -15.59 18.19
CA LYS A 278 -23.04 -14.69 18.93
C LYS A 278 -21.65 -14.57 18.27
N TRP A 279 -21.11 -15.66 17.76
CA TRP A 279 -19.83 -15.63 17.04
C TRP A 279 -19.93 -14.90 15.70
N LEU A 280 -21.02 -15.09 14.96
CA LEU A 280 -21.28 -14.39 13.68
C LEU A 280 -21.46 -12.87 13.88
N GLU A 281 -22.09 -12.44 14.97
CA GLU A 281 -22.16 -11.01 15.32
C GLU A 281 -20.77 -10.39 15.54
N GLU A 282 -19.85 -11.14 16.16
CA GLU A 282 -18.47 -10.69 16.36
C GLU A 282 -17.63 -10.76 15.08
N LEU A 283 -17.92 -11.72 14.19
CA LEU A 283 -17.35 -11.76 12.84
C LEU A 283 -17.76 -10.51 12.06
N GLU A 284 -19.02 -10.09 12.12
CA GLU A 284 -19.49 -8.91 11.39
C GLU A 284 -18.79 -7.62 11.84
N LYS A 285 -18.59 -7.46 13.15
CA LYS A 285 -17.80 -6.35 13.72
C LYS A 285 -16.33 -6.38 13.32
N ALA A 286 -15.78 -7.57 13.08
CA ALA A 286 -14.41 -7.71 12.59
C ALA A 286 -14.32 -7.38 11.08
N ARG A 287 -15.32 -7.81 10.29
CA ARG A 287 -15.36 -7.57 8.85
C ARG A 287 -15.31 -6.09 8.49
N TYR A 288 -16.02 -5.25 9.24
CA TYR A 288 -16.04 -3.81 9.03
C TYR A 288 -15.37 -3.06 10.19
N PRO A 289 -14.22 -2.38 9.97
CA PRO A 289 -13.62 -2.06 8.67
C PRO A 289 -12.50 -3.02 8.21
N TRP A 290 -12.20 -4.12 8.92
CA TRP A 290 -10.88 -4.75 8.79
C TRP A 290 -10.74 -5.76 7.63
N PHE A 291 -11.80 -6.29 7.05
CA PHE A 291 -11.68 -7.32 6.00
C PHE A 291 -11.64 -6.74 4.58
N HIS A 292 -11.50 -5.41 4.43
CA HIS A 292 -11.15 -4.75 3.17
C HIS A 292 -9.67 -4.92 2.79
N ILE A 293 -9.12 -6.11 3.01
CA ILE A 293 -7.78 -6.50 2.61
C ILE A 293 -7.86 -7.28 1.29
N SER A 294 -6.95 -6.97 0.37
CA SER A 294 -6.87 -7.62 -0.94
C SER A 294 -6.32 -9.05 -0.82
N THR A 295 -6.78 -9.96 -1.68
CA THR A 295 -6.24 -11.32 -1.83
C THR A 295 -4.90 -11.38 -2.54
N GLY A 296 -4.51 -10.31 -3.25
CA GLY A 296 -3.19 -10.13 -3.85
C GLY A 296 -2.56 -8.79 -3.45
N THR A 297 -1.79 -8.17 -4.33
CA THR A 297 -1.15 -6.87 -4.05
C THR A 297 -2.14 -5.70 -3.98
N GLY A 298 -3.36 -5.87 -4.51
CA GLY A 298 -4.38 -4.81 -4.62
C GLY A 298 -4.27 -3.96 -5.90
N TRP A 299 -3.33 -4.28 -6.80
CA TRP A 299 -3.05 -3.51 -8.03
C TRP A 299 -3.68 -4.05 -9.30
N TYR A 300 -4.55 -5.05 -9.18
CA TYR A 300 -5.15 -5.74 -10.33
C TYR A 300 -6.65 -5.87 -10.11
N HIS A 301 -7.45 -5.63 -11.15
CA HIS A 301 -8.91 -5.71 -11.10
C HIS A 301 -9.46 -7.07 -10.63
N HIS A 302 -8.69 -8.15 -10.76
CA HIS A 302 -9.09 -9.49 -10.32
C HIS A 302 -8.67 -9.79 -8.86
N HIS A 303 -7.92 -8.89 -8.21
CA HIS A 303 -7.69 -8.96 -6.78
C HIS A 303 -8.94 -8.47 -6.04
N ILE A 304 -9.61 -9.41 -5.39
CA ILE A 304 -10.83 -9.14 -4.63
C ILE A 304 -10.51 -8.89 -3.16
N SER A 305 -11.48 -8.36 -2.42
CA SER A 305 -11.39 -8.22 -0.97
C SER A 305 -11.67 -9.55 -0.27
N TRP A 306 -11.15 -9.74 0.95
CA TRP A 306 -11.62 -10.82 1.82
C TRP A 306 -13.13 -10.74 2.12
N ASN A 307 -13.73 -9.55 2.07
CA ASN A 307 -15.19 -9.43 2.20
C ASN A 307 -15.94 -10.04 1.01
N ASP A 308 -15.31 -10.12 -0.17
CA ASP A 308 -15.89 -10.74 -1.37
C ASP A 308 -15.67 -12.27 -1.38
N ASP A 309 -14.57 -12.75 -0.79
CA ASP A 309 -14.29 -14.17 -0.60
C ASP A 309 -13.82 -14.49 0.83
N LEU A 310 -14.81 -14.79 1.69
CA LEU A 310 -14.59 -15.15 3.08
C LEU A 310 -13.89 -16.51 3.27
N ASN A 311 -13.66 -17.30 2.22
CA ASN A 311 -12.91 -18.55 2.36
C ASN A 311 -11.47 -18.30 2.78
N ASN A 312 -10.86 -17.19 2.32
CA ASN A 312 -9.50 -16.78 2.69
C ASN A 312 -9.36 -16.52 4.20
N PRO A 313 -10.14 -15.61 4.81
CA PRO A 313 -10.08 -15.41 6.26
C PRO A 313 -10.47 -16.66 7.06
N PHE A 314 -11.41 -17.49 6.58
CA PHE A 314 -11.75 -18.75 7.25
C PHE A 314 -10.60 -19.77 7.21
N ALA A 315 -9.80 -19.81 6.14
CA ALA A 315 -8.60 -20.64 6.08
C ALA A 315 -7.57 -20.20 7.13
N SER A 316 -7.30 -18.90 7.24
CA SER A 316 -6.44 -18.33 8.27
C SER A 316 -6.98 -18.57 9.68
N LEU A 317 -8.30 -18.43 9.88
CA LEU A 317 -8.98 -18.75 11.14
C LEU A 317 -8.71 -20.19 11.59
N ARG A 318 -8.82 -21.17 10.67
CA ARG A 318 -8.52 -22.57 10.94
C ARG A 318 -7.06 -22.78 11.36
N MET A 319 -6.13 -22.11 10.68
CA MET A 319 -4.71 -22.14 11.04
C MET A 319 -4.49 -21.62 12.47
N HIS A 320 -5.13 -20.51 12.83
CA HIS A 320 -5.05 -19.94 14.18
C HIS A 320 -5.65 -20.85 15.25
N ILE A 321 -6.82 -21.45 15.01
CA ILE A 321 -7.43 -22.42 15.93
C ILE A 321 -6.49 -23.61 16.17
N ASN A 322 -5.90 -24.17 15.11
CA ASN A 322 -4.95 -25.28 15.22
C ASN A 322 -3.69 -24.89 16.01
N ALA A 323 -3.13 -23.71 15.75
CA ALA A 323 -1.97 -23.20 16.48
C ALA A 323 -2.27 -23.00 17.97
N LEU A 324 -3.43 -22.41 18.29
CA LEU A 324 -3.90 -22.22 19.68
C LEU A 324 -4.09 -23.55 20.40
N LYS A 325 -4.72 -24.55 19.77
CA LYS A 325 -4.90 -25.90 20.36
C LYS A 325 -3.58 -26.63 20.56
N ALA A 326 -2.56 -26.33 19.77
CA ALA A 326 -1.20 -26.82 19.93
C ALA A 326 -0.39 -26.05 20.99
N GLY A 327 -0.97 -25.06 21.67
CA GLY A 327 -0.30 -24.24 22.69
C GLY A 327 0.74 -23.27 22.12
N LYS A 328 0.65 -22.95 20.82
CA LYS A 328 1.56 -21.99 20.18
C LYS A 328 1.12 -20.54 20.47
N GLU A 329 2.09 -19.65 20.60
CA GLU A 329 1.86 -18.21 20.60
C GLU A 329 1.44 -17.78 19.18
N VAL A 330 0.32 -17.07 19.05
CA VAL A 330 -0.23 -16.59 17.77
C VAL A 330 -0.26 -15.08 17.74
N GLY A 331 -0.13 -14.52 16.54
CA GLY A 331 -0.08 -13.08 16.29
C GLY A 331 1.31 -12.49 16.47
N ARG A 332 1.40 -11.18 16.23
CA ARG A 332 2.65 -10.43 16.32
C ARG A 332 3.05 -10.23 17.78
N PRO A 333 4.31 -10.55 18.18
CA PRO A 333 4.78 -10.38 19.56
C PRO A 333 5.15 -8.91 19.85
N THR A 334 4.19 -8.00 19.70
CA THR A 334 4.43 -6.54 19.75
C THR A 334 5.14 -6.09 21.02
N GLY A 335 4.75 -6.60 22.19
CA GLY A 335 5.41 -6.26 23.46
C GLY A 335 6.89 -6.66 23.51
N LYS A 336 7.24 -7.84 22.96
CA LYS A 336 8.65 -8.28 22.86
C LYS A 336 9.43 -7.41 21.88
N LEU A 337 8.80 -7.01 20.76
CA LEU A 337 9.43 -6.13 19.77
C LEU A 337 9.69 -4.73 20.34
N ILE A 338 8.75 -4.17 21.10
CA ILE A 338 8.91 -2.87 21.78
C ILE A 338 10.01 -2.96 22.84
N ALA A 339 9.99 -3.99 23.69
CA ALA A 339 11.02 -4.15 24.71
C ALA A 339 12.44 -4.32 24.12
N GLU A 340 12.55 -5.07 23.02
CA GLU A 340 13.82 -5.21 22.28
C GLU A 340 14.25 -3.88 21.66
N ARG A 341 13.31 -3.14 21.05
CA ARG A 341 13.55 -1.80 20.50
C ARG A 341 14.10 -0.87 21.58
N ASP A 342 13.39 -0.74 22.69
CA ASP A 342 13.73 0.18 23.78
C ASP A 342 15.09 -0.17 24.40
N ARG A 343 15.38 -1.47 24.59
CA ARG A 343 16.69 -1.94 25.07
C ARG A 343 17.82 -1.53 24.12
N ILE A 344 17.66 -1.77 22.82
CA ILE A 344 18.68 -1.42 21.82
C ILE A 344 18.90 0.10 21.78
N ILE A 345 17.82 0.88 21.81
CA ILE A 345 17.91 2.35 21.86
C ILE A 345 18.70 2.79 23.10
N GLU A 346 18.35 2.27 24.28
CA GLU A 346 19.01 2.63 25.54
C GLU A 346 20.50 2.27 25.54
N GLU A 347 20.84 1.06 25.09
CA GLU A 347 22.23 0.58 24.99
C GLU A 347 23.06 1.49 24.09
N TYR A 348 22.59 1.80 22.87
CA TYR A 348 23.31 2.68 21.96
C TYR A 348 23.37 4.12 22.46
N ARG A 349 22.25 4.67 22.95
CA ARG A 349 22.20 6.02 23.52
C ARG A 349 23.19 6.20 24.67
N SER A 350 23.43 5.16 25.47
CA SER A 350 24.40 5.19 26.58
C SER A 350 25.87 5.29 26.14
N LEU A 351 26.17 4.91 24.89
CA LEU A 351 27.51 4.98 24.31
C LEU A 351 27.84 6.35 23.69
N ILE A 352 26.84 7.24 23.54
CA ILE A 352 27.00 8.55 22.94
C ILE A 352 27.73 9.51 23.89
N GLN A 353 28.88 10.02 23.44
CA GLN A 353 29.80 10.79 24.27
C GLN A 353 29.45 12.27 24.39
N THR A 354 28.91 12.87 23.34
CA THR A 354 28.60 14.31 23.30
C THR A 354 27.10 14.54 23.53
N ASP A 355 26.76 15.70 24.10
CA ASP A 355 25.36 16.08 24.26
C ASP A 355 24.71 16.38 22.91
N ASP A 356 25.45 16.99 21.97
CA ASP A 356 25.00 17.31 20.62
C ASP A 356 24.63 16.05 19.80
N ASP A 357 25.47 15.00 19.84
CA ASP A 357 25.18 13.74 19.16
C ASP A 357 23.98 13.04 19.81
N ARG A 358 23.84 13.16 21.13
CA ARG A 358 22.73 12.54 21.87
C ARG A 358 21.42 13.22 21.53
N GLU A 359 21.40 14.55 21.48
CA GLU A 359 20.25 15.31 21.04
C GLU A 359 19.89 14.98 19.59
N SER A 360 20.88 14.91 18.69
CA SER A 360 20.64 14.55 17.29
C SER A 360 20.08 13.14 17.13
N PHE A 361 20.57 12.17 17.90
CA PHE A 361 20.04 10.81 17.92
C PHE A 361 18.60 10.78 18.43
N ASP A 362 18.32 11.44 19.55
CA ASP A 362 16.99 11.47 20.18
C ASP A 362 15.95 12.19 19.29
N GLN A 363 16.33 13.23 18.56
CA GLN A 363 15.44 13.98 17.68
C GLN A 363 15.06 13.23 16.40
N THR A 364 15.86 12.25 15.98
CA THR A 364 15.67 11.54 14.70
C THR A 364 15.10 10.14 14.85
N LEU A 365 15.04 9.63 16.08
CA LEU A 365 14.41 8.36 16.46
C LEU A 365 12.89 8.48 16.52
#